data_AF-A0A9Y2IP83-F1
#
_entry.id   AF-A0A9Y2IP83-F1
#
_cell.length_a   1.000
_cell.length_b   1.000
_cell.length_c   1.000
_cell.angle_alpha   90.00
_cell.angle_beta   90.00
_cell.angle_gamma   90.00
#
_symmetry.space_group_name_H-M   'P 1'
#
loop_
_entity.id
_entity.type
_entity.pdbx_description
1 polymer ?
#
loop_
_entity_poly.entity_id
_entity_poly.type
_entity_poly.pdbx_seq_one_letter_code
_entity_poly.pdbx_strand_id
1 'polypeptide(L)'
;MAAGVLGAVILLVAGFLVLTRSEPPSAKATSDLVGDPRTADPCSLLTVNSLAPYGKVFLEPNLGTFARCDLDTTLADSSTIVTSLELTAPEEYPQVPPVRGRLGDIQRPNADPGRCRRYFVLPDLRLVTVSTVRADGGDSPQLCAMSDAVVGDAYARVVRGPIARRAEPFPPASLARVDACTLVDDATLRRVVGPDYPTDRYFANWACSWGEDAESVDLYYDRQWPLATDPPDGQTPTTVGGRPAYVDPHEDDGDVCDVTVGYRTYTPTLPTVKGTPAQRDEVVLVELTDEANKGKLDVICATAKSIAAVVAARLPSA
;
A
#
# COMPACT_ATOMS: atom_id res chain seq x y z
N MET A 1 82.91 -53.86 2.53
CA MET A 1 82.28 -53.31 1.31
C MET A 1 80.80 -53.09 1.58
N ALA A 2 80.26 -52.02 1.01
CA ALA A 2 79.12 -51.22 1.47
C ALA A 2 77.72 -51.86 1.38
N ALA A 3 76.76 -51.16 2.04
CA ALA A 3 75.31 -51.02 1.83
C ALA A 3 74.54 -51.33 3.13
N GLY A 4 73.76 -50.46 3.77
CA GLY A 4 73.10 -49.23 3.33
C GLY A 4 71.60 -49.49 3.16
N VAL A 5 70.78 -49.17 4.17
CA VAL A 5 69.32 -48.99 4.01
C VAL A 5 68.85 -47.86 4.94
N LEU A 6 68.46 -46.74 4.32
CA LEU A 6 67.66 -45.67 4.93
C LEU A 6 66.20 -46.13 5.01
N GLY A 7 65.58 -46.06 6.19
CA GLY A 7 64.13 -46.15 6.37
C GLY A 7 63.56 -44.78 6.69
N ALA A 8 62.75 -44.23 5.78
CA ALA A 8 62.06 -42.95 5.96
C ALA A 8 60.80 -43.13 6.82
N VAL A 9 60.64 -42.29 7.84
CA VAL A 9 59.43 -42.18 8.67
C VAL A 9 58.54 -41.09 8.06
N ILE A 10 57.37 -41.47 7.54
CA ILE A 10 56.34 -40.54 7.07
C ILE A 10 55.40 -40.24 8.24
N LEU A 11 55.42 -39.00 8.74
CA LEU A 11 54.45 -38.47 9.69
C LEU A 11 53.23 -37.92 8.93
N LEU A 12 52.09 -38.60 9.05
CA LEU A 12 50.78 -38.11 8.59
C LEU A 12 50.23 -37.11 9.61
N VAL A 13 50.28 -35.82 9.28
CA VAL A 13 49.59 -34.76 10.03
C VAL A 13 48.19 -34.59 9.42
N ALA A 14 47.18 -35.11 10.09
CA ALA A 14 45.78 -34.86 9.74
C ALA A 14 45.40 -33.44 10.21
N GLY A 15 45.38 -32.49 9.28
CA GLY A 15 44.90 -31.13 9.51
C GLY A 15 43.37 -31.08 9.55
N PHE A 16 42.82 -30.82 10.73
CA PHE A 16 41.39 -30.53 10.91
C PHE A 16 41.13 -29.08 10.46
N LEU A 17 40.73 -28.90 9.20
CA LEU A 17 40.29 -27.61 8.68
C LEU A 17 38.89 -27.32 9.21
N VAL A 18 38.81 -26.55 10.31
CA VAL A 18 37.57 -25.93 10.77
C VAL A 18 37.20 -24.86 9.75
N LEU A 19 36.34 -25.22 8.80
CA LEU A 19 35.65 -24.27 7.93
C LEU A 19 34.65 -23.49 8.79
N THR A 20 35.12 -22.43 9.45
CA THR A 20 34.23 -21.41 10.01
C THR A 20 33.46 -20.81 8.84
N ARG A 21 32.16 -21.10 8.74
CA ARG A 21 31.25 -20.35 7.88
C ARG A 21 31.30 -18.90 8.35
N SER A 22 32.04 -18.06 7.63
CA SER A 22 31.93 -16.62 7.76
C SER A 22 30.51 -16.25 7.37
N GLU A 23 29.68 -15.91 8.36
CA GLU A 23 28.40 -15.26 8.08
C GLU A 23 28.69 -14.03 7.21
N PRO A 24 27.99 -13.85 6.08
CA PRO A 24 28.15 -12.66 5.29
C PRO A 24 27.89 -11.45 6.20
N PRO A 25 28.70 -10.38 6.13
CA PRO A 25 28.51 -9.22 6.96
C PRO A 25 27.07 -8.75 6.79
N SER A 26 26.32 -8.73 7.89
CA SER A 26 25.00 -8.12 7.94
C SER A 26 25.19 -6.69 7.44
N ALA A 27 24.72 -6.44 6.22
CA ALA A 27 24.72 -5.09 5.68
C ALA A 27 24.06 -4.23 6.74
N LYS A 28 24.80 -3.24 7.27
CA LYS A 28 24.21 -2.18 8.07
C LYS A 28 23.25 -1.47 7.12
N ALA A 29 22.03 -1.98 7.00
CA ALA A 29 20.94 -1.28 6.37
C ALA A 29 20.94 0.09 7.04
N THR A 30 21.13 1.14 6.25
CA THR A 30 20.89 2.49 6.73
C THR A 30 19.51 2.45 7.37
N SER A 31 19.42 2.73 8.67
CA SER A 31 18.17 2.56 9.43
C SER A 31 17.02 3.39 8.88
N ASP A 32 17.34 4.32 7.98
CA ASP A 32 16.42 5.18 7.27
C ASP A 32 16.32 4.81 5.79
N LEU A 33 15.60 3.72 5.47
CA LEU A 33 15.36 3.30 4.09
C LEU A 33 14.22 4.10 3.43
N VAL A 34 13.31 4.67 4.22
CA VAL A 34 12.17 5.47 3.73
C VAL A 34 12.48 6.97 3.74
N GLY A 35 13.21 7.48 4.74
CA GLY A 35 13.31 8.91 5.08
C GLY A 35 11.96 9.58 5.18
N ASP A 36 11.81 10.78 4.61
CA ASP A 36 10.53 11.49 4.61
C ASP A 36 9.46 10.72 3.80
N PRO A 37 8.41 10.17 4.44
CA PRO A 37 7.37 9.40 3.76
C PRO A 37 6.68 10.18 2.63
N ARG A 38 6.57 11.51 2.73
CA ARG A 38 5.90 12.34 1.70
C ARG A 38 6.67 12.44 0.39
N THR A 39 7.96 12.11 0.41
CA THR A 39 8.82 12.18 -0.77
C THR A 39 9.26 10.81 -1.25
N ALA A 40 8.91 9.72 -0.55
CA ALA A 40 9.22 8.37 -0.98
C ALA A 40 8.51 8.03 -2.29
N ASP A 41 9.24 7.39 -3.21
CA ASP A 41 8.72 6.94 -4.50
C ASP A 41 8.50 5.42 -4.52
N PRO A 42 7.27 4.93 -4.32
CA PRO A 42 6.96 3.49 -4.40
C PRO A 42 7.25 2.92 -5.80
N CYS A 43 7.14 3.72 -6.86
CA CYS A 43 7.40 3.25 -8.23
C CYS A 43 8.88 2.94 -8.47
N SER A 44 9.79 3.51 -7.69
CA SER A 44 11.22 3.20 -7.76
C SER A 44 11.56 1.76 -7.38
N LEU A 45 10.63 1.09 -6.68
CA LEU A 45 10.72 -0.31 -6.29
C LEU A 45 10.13 -1.26 -7.33
N LEU A 46 9.47 -0.75 -8.38
CA LEU A 46 8.84 -1.54 -9.42
C LEU A 46 9.65 -1.53 -10.72
N THR A 47 9.53 -2.63 -11.47
CA THR A 47 10.10 -2.73 -12.81
C THR A 47 9.15 -3.52 -13.70
N VAL A 48 8.93 -3.03 -14.91
CA VAL A 48 8.13 -3.73 -15.91
C VAL A 48 8.72 -5.11 -16.26
N ASN A 49 10.04 -5.27 -16.14
CA ASN A 49 10.73 -6.53 -16.44
C ASN A 49 10.39 -7.65 -15.45
N SER A 50 9.97 -7.32 -14.23
CA SER A 50 9.56 -8.33 -13.23
C SER A 50 8.34 -9.13 -13.69
N LEU A 51 7.49 -8.53 -14.53
CA LEU A 51 6.24 -9.15 -15.01
C LEU A 51 6.21 -9.39 -16.53
N ALA A 52 7.23 -8.96 -17.27
CA ALA A 52 7.32 -9.16 -18.72
C ALA A 52 7.15 -10.62 -19.19
N PRO A 53 7.57 -11.66 -18.42
CA PRO A 53 7.28 -13.05 -18.79
C PRO A 53 5.79 -13.43 -18.82
N TYR A 54 4.92 -12.67 -18.13
CA TYR A 54 3.49 -12.96 -18.02
C TYR A 54 2.64 -12.25 -19.08
N GLY A 55 3.12 -11.11 -19.60
CA GLY A 55 2.33 -10.33 -20.54
C GLY A 55 2.89 -8.95 -20.85
N LYS A 56 2.05 -8.09 -21.43
CA LYS A 56 2.38 -6.69 -21.68
C LYS A 56 2.18 -5.91 -20.39
N VAL A 57 3.25 -5.31 -19.89
CA VAL A 57 3.24 -4.61 -18.60
C VAL A 57 3.25 -3.11 -18.82
N PHE A 58 2.40 -2.42 -18.07
CA PHE A 58 2.33 -0.97 -18.01
C PHE A 58 2.47 -0.50 -16.56
N LEU A 59 3.19 0.60 -16.35
CA LEU A 59 3.36 1.20 -15.02
C LEU A 59 2.30 2.29 -14.82
N GLU A 60 1.45 2.12 -13.82
CA GLU A 60 0.40 3.08 -13.45
C GLU A 60 0.69 3.67 -12.06
N PRO A 61 1.26 4.89 -11.98
CA PRO A 61 1.59 5.49 -10.70
C PRO A 61 0.46 6.34 -10.10
N ASN A 62 -0.68 6.50 -10.78
CA ASN A 62 -1.75 7.45 -10.43
C ASN A 62 -3.11 6.80 -10.16
N LEU A 63 -3.13 5.53 -9.77
CA LEU A 63 -4.28 4.87 -9.15
C LEU A 63 -3.93 4.40 -7.75
N GLY A 64 -4.88 4.44 -6.84
CA GLY A 64 -4.64 4.09 -5.44
C GLY A 64 -4.06 5.26 -4.62
N THR A 65 -3.75 4.94 -3.36
CA THR A 65 -3.15 5.86 -2.40
C THR A 65 -1.88 6.50 -2.95
N PHE A 66 -1.46 7.64 -2.38
CA PHE A 66 -0.19 8.29 -2.75
C PHE A 66 1.05 7.48 -2.36
N ALA A 67 0.89 6.40 -1.59
CA ALA A 67 1.96 5.47 -1.23
C ALA A 67 2.02 4.23 -2.13
N ARG A 68 1.14 4.15 -3.13
CA ARG A 68 0.97 3.02 -4.04
C ARG A 68 1.49 3.29 -5.45
N CYS A 69 1.91 2.23 -6.12
CA CYS A 69 2.23 2.20 -7.54
C CYS A 69 1.86 0.84 -8.12
N ASP A 70 1.32 0.81 -9.33
CA ASP A 70 0.77 -0.40 -9.94
C ASP A 70 1.53 -0.81 -11.20
N LEU A 71 1.60 -2.12 -11.42
CA LEU A 71 1.93 -2.73 -12.71
C LEU A 71 0.69 -3.44 -13.26
N ASP A 72 0.14 -2.88 -14.34
CA ASP A 72 -0.96 -3.48 -15.08
C ASP A 72 -0.39 -4.43 -16.12
N THR A 73 -0.72 -5.72 -16.01
CA THR A 73 -0.23 -6.75 -16.92
C THR A 73 -1.38 -7.32 -17.72
N THR A 74 -1.40 -7.04 -19.03
CA THR A 74 -2.32 -7.66 -19.98
C THR A 74 -1.74 -9.00 -20.43
N LEU A 75 -2.45 -10.08 -20.14
CA LEU A 75 -2.07 -11.44 -20.51
C LEU A 75 -2.38 -11.77 -21.97
N ALA A 76 -1.99 -12.98 -22.39
CA ALA A 76 -2.26 -13.50 -23.73
C ALA A 76 -3.77 -13.66 -24.03
N ASP A 77 -4.59 -13.92 -23.02
CA ASP A 77 -6.05 -14.04 -23.13
C ASP A 77 -6.77 -12.67 -23.05
N SER A 78 -6.01 -11.58 -23.03
CA SER A 78 -6.49 -10.19 -22.86
C SER A 78 -7.06 -9.85 -21.48
N SER A 79 -6.99 -10.75 -20.50
CA SER A 79 -7.29 -10.37 -19.12
C SER A 79 -6.20 -9.46 -18.55
N THR A 80 -6.59 -8.61 -17.59
CA THR A 80 -5.69 -7.68 -16.92
C THR A 80 -5.46 -8.11 -15.48
N ILE A 81 -4.20 -8.23 -15.10
CA ILE A 81 -3.75 -8.43 -13.73
C ILE A 81 -3.16 -7.12 -13.22
N VAL A 82 -3.65 -6.62 -12.09
CA VAL A 82 -3.08 -5.46 -11.40
C VAL A 82 -2.18 -5.98 -10.29
N THR A 83 -0.89 -5.61 -10.33
CA THR A 83 0.05 -5.86 -9.24
C THR A 83 0.46 -4.56 -8.60
N SER A 84 0.01 -4.35 -7.37
CA SER A 84 0.20 -3.13 -6.60
C SER A 84 1.33 -3.30 -5.62
N LEU A 85 2.23 -2.31 -5.57
CA LEU A 85 3.17 -2.14 -4.47
C LEU A 85 2.77 -0.91 -3.67
N GLU A 86 2.69 -1.06 -2.36
CA GLU A 86 2.32 0.01 -1.44
C GLU A 86 3.23 0.08 -0.21
N LEU A 87 3.55 1.30 0.21
CA LEU A 87 4.22 1.56 1.48
C LEU A 87 3.16 1.84 2.56
N THR A 88 3.07 0.98 3.56
CA THR A 88 2.03 1.10 4.60
C THR A 88 2.63 1.29 5.99
N ALA A 89 1.77 1.69 6.93
CA ALA A 89 2.10 1.67 8.35
C ALA A 89 2.41 0.24 8.83
N PRO A 90 3.05 0.07 10.00
CA PRO A 90 3.27 -1.26 10.59
C PRO A 90 1.95 -2.05 10.75
N GLU A 91 2.02 -3.37 10.62
CA GLU A 91 0.91 -4.27 10.95
C GLU A 91 0.75 -4.31 12.48
N GLU A 92 -0.48 -4.19 12.97
CA GLU A 92 -0.78 -4.23 14.41
C GLU A 92 -0.49 -5.60 15.00
N TYR A 93 -0.89 -6.66 14.29
CA TYR A 93 -0.73 -8.06 14.70
C TYR A 93 0.11 -8.86 13.68
N PRO A 94 1.42 -8.62 13.60
CA PRO A 94 2.27 -9.29 12.63
C PRO A 94 2.45 -10.76 13.00
N GLN A 95 2.33 -11.65 12.01
CA GLN A 95 2.58 -13.09 12.19
C GLN A 95 3.99 -13.39 12.69
N VAL A 96 4.96 -12.57 12.25
CA VAL A 96 6.35 -12.62 12.70
C VAL A 96 6.69 -11.26 13.31
N PRO A 97 6.98 -11.19 14.62
CA PRO A 97 7.33 -9.93 15.27
C PRO A 97 8.54 -9.26 14.60
N PRO A 98 8.39 -8.03 14.09
CA PRO A 98 9.48 -7.35 13.41
C PRO A 98 10.53 -6.87 14.42
N VAL A 99 11.78 -6.79 13.97
CA VAL A 99 12.88 -6.27 14.78
C VAL A 99 13.30 -4.92 14.23
N ARG A 100 13.08 -3.86 15.03
CA ARG A 100 13.49 -2.49 14.67
C ARG A 100 14.98 -2.44 14.32
N GLY A 101 15.32 -1.71 13.26
CA GLY A 101 16.68 -1.60 12.75
C GLY A 101 17.09 -2.76 11.83
N ARG A 102 16.21 -3.74 11.58
CA ARG A 102 16.47 -4.86 10.67
C ARG A 102 15.45 -4.89 9.54
N LEU A 103 15.94 -5.17 8.34
CA LEU A 103 15.08 -5.56 7.24
C LEU A 103 14.55 -6.98 7.53
N GLY A 104 13.24 -7.15 7.52
CA GLY A 104 12.57 -8.44 7.71
C GLY A 104 12.69 -9.33 6.47
N ASP A 105 12.43 -10.62 6.63
CA ASP A 105 12.33 -11.54 5.49
C ASP A 105 11.01 -11.35 4.73
N ILE A 106 10.97 -11.80 3.47
CA ILE A 106 9.75 -11.81 2.67
C ILE A 106 8.75 -12.78 3.26
N GLN A 107 7.61 -12.25 3.70
CA GLN A 107 6.46 -12.98 4.20
C GLN A 107 5.54 -13.41 3.05
N ARG A 108 5.07 -14.65 3.14
CA ARG A 108 4.21 -15.31 2.15
C ARG A 108 2.97 -15.89 2.84
N PRO A 109 2.03 -15.04 3.27
CA PRO A 109 0.75 -15.56 3.77
C PRO A 109 0.06 -16.39 2.69
N ASN A 110 -0.87 -17.24 3.12
CA ASN A 110 -1.74 -17.97 2.20
C ASN A 110 -2.49 -16.98 1.30
N ALA A 111 -2.78 -17.41 0.07
CA ALA A 111 -3.56 -16.60 -0.85
C ALA A 111 -5.01 -16.52 -0.38
N ASP A 112 -5.59 -15.33 -0.50
CA ASP A 112 -7.03 -15.15 -0.38
C ASP A 112 -7.68 -15.53 -1.73
N PRO A 113 -8.98 -15.86 -1.77
CA PRO A 113 -9.70 -15.96 -3.04
C PRO A 113 -9.50 -14.69 -3.89
N GLY A 114 -9.17 -14.83 -5.18
CA GLY A 114 -8.97 -13.71 -6.10
C GLY A 114 -7.74 -12.82 -5.86
N ARG A 115 -6.93 -13.07 -4.82
CA ARG A 115 -5.83 -12.16 -4.42
C ARG A 115 -4.62 -12.91 -3.88
N CYS A 116 -3.44 -12.41 -4.23
CA CYS A 116 -2.22 -12.85 -3.55
C CYS A 116 -1.45 -11.68 -2.96
N ARG A 117 -1.09 -11.80 -1.67
CA ARG A 117 -0.34 -10.79 -0.92
C ARG A 117 1.06 -11.29 -0.56
N ARG A 118 2.05 -10.42 -0.69
CA ARG A 118 3.44 -10.61 -0.25
C ARG A 118 3.90 -9.34 0.43
N TYR A 119 4.78 -9.45 1.41
CA TYR A 119 5.32 -8.25 2.05
C TYR A 119 6.65 -8.51 2.72
N PHE A 120 7.35 -7.43 3.09
CA PHE A 120 8.46 -7.48 4.03
C PHE A 120 8.49 -6.21 4.87
N VAL A 121 9.08 -6.30 6.05
CA VAL A 121 9.14 -5.21 7.02
C VAL A 121 10.46 -4.44 6.87
N LEU A 122 10.37 -3.12 6.82
CA LEU A 122 11.51 -2.20 6.78
C LEU A 122 12.08 -1.98 8.20
N PRO A 123 13.33 -1.50 8.33
CA PRO A 123 13.94 -1.24 9.64
C PRO A 123 13.17 -0.29 10.57
N ASP A 124 12.35 0.61 10.01
CA ASP A 124 11.48 1.54 10.72
C ASP A 124 10.08 0.95 11.04
N LEU A 125 9.92 -0.36 10.82
CA LEU A 125 8.70 -1.16 11.01
C LEU A 125 7.61 -0.94 9.96
N ARG A 126 7.80 -0.05 8.99
CA ARG A 126 6.88 0.10 7.87
C ARG A 126 6.94 -1.10 6.95
N LEU A 127 5.89 -1.28 6.15
CA LEU A 127 5.79 -2.42 5.25
C LEU A 127 5.97 -1.99 3.81
N VAL A 128 6.61 -2.85 3.03
CA VAL A 128 6.42 -2.89 1.58
C VAL A 128 5.48 -4.04 1.29
N THR A 129 4.26 -3.73 0.89
CA THR A 129 3.22 -4.72 0.57
C THR A 129 3.06 -4.80 -0.93
N VAL A 130 3.02 -6.02 -1.45
CA VAL A 130 2.70 -6.33 -2.84
C VAL A 130 1.41 -7.14 -2.87
N SER A 131 0.41 -6.65 -3.58
CA SER A 131 -0.88 -7.33 -3.77
C SER A 131 -1.14 -7.51 -5.26
N THR A 132 -1.50 -8.72 -5.68
CA THR A 132 -1.85 -9.01 -7.07
C THR A 132 -3.26 -9.54 -7.16
N VAL A 133 -4.07 -8.92 -8.02
CA VAL A 133 -5.49 -9.26 -8.27
C VAL A 133 -5.78 -9.25 -9.76
N ARG A 134 -6.84 -9.93 -10.18
CA ARG A 134 -7.44 -9.67 -11.49
C ARG A 134 -8.26 -8.39 -11.43
N ALA A 135 -8.21 -7.60 -12.51
CA ALA A 135 -8.97 -6.35 -12.60
C ALA A 135 -10.50 -6.58 -12.55
N ASP A 136 -10.98 -7.76 -12.94
CA ASP A 136 -12.40 -8.15 -12.89
C ASP A 136 -12.79 -8.91 -11.60
N GLY A 137 -11.89 -8.97 -10.61
CA GLY A 137 -12.13 -9.68 -9.35
C GLY A 137 -12.11 -11.21 -9.44
N GLY A 138 -11.85 -11.79 -10.62
CA GLY A 138 -11.79 -13.24 -10.81
C GLY A 138 -10.54 -13.88 -10.19
N ASP A 139 -10.52 -15.22 -10.17
CA ASP A 139 -9.33 -15.99 -9.81
C ASP A 139 -8.32 -16.08 -10.96
N SER A 140 -7.03 -16.15 -10.62
CA SER A 140 -5.98 -16.56 -11.57
C SER A 140 -4.92 -17.40 -10.88
N PRO A 141 -4.45 -18.50 -11.53
CA PRO A 141 -3.41 -19.35 -10.96
C PRO A 141 -2.04 -18.66 -10.85
N GLN A 142 -1.82 -17.55 -11.57
CA GLN A 142 -0.51 -16.88 -11.59
C GLN A 142 -0.37 -15.70 -10.60
N LEU A 143 -1.44 -15.32 -9.89
CA LEU A 143 -1.43 -14.14 -9.00
C LEU A 143 -0.24 -14.17 -8.04
N CYS A 144 -0.03 -15.30 -7.37
CA CYS A 144 1.08 -15.44 -6.43
C CYS A 144 2.46 -15.45 -7.08
N ALA A 145 2.61 -16.08 -8.25
CA ALA A 145 3.89 -16.08 -8.94
C ALA A 145 4.29 -14.65 -9.35
N MET A 146 3.33 -13.83 -9.77
CA MET A 146 3.52 -12.41 -10.08
C MET A 146 3.87 -11.59 -8.83
N SER A 147 3.15 -11.77 -7.72
CA SER A 147 3.48 -11.11 -6.45
C SER A 147 4.89 -11.49 -5.96
N ASP A 148 5.27 -12.77 -6.08
CA ASP A 148 6.60 -13.26 -5.68
C ASP A 148 7.73 -12.66 -6.56
N ALA A 149 7.49 -12.49 -7.86
CA ALA A 149 8.45 -11.82 -8.75
C ALA A 149 8.63 -10.35 -8.38
N VAL A 150 7.54 -9.62 -8.14
CA VAL A 150 7.58 -8.19 -7.82
C VAL A 150 8.18 -7.93 -6.44
N VAL A 151 7.74 -8.67 -5.40
CA VAL A 151 8.29 -8.50 -4.05
C VAL A 151 9.76 -8.86 -3.98
N GLY A 152 10.20 -9.86 -4.76
CA GLY A 152 11.61 -10.27 -4.83
C GLY A 152 12.51 -9.17 -5.41
N ASP A 153 12.09 -8.51 -6.50
CA ASP A 153 12.85 -7.40 -7.06
C ASP A 153 12.84 -6.17 -6.15
N ALA A 154 11.68 -5.82 -5.59
CA ALA A 154 11.55 -4.72 -4.62
C ALA A 154 12.47 -4.95 -3.41
N TYR A 155 12.48 -6.16 -2.85
CA TYR A 155 13.37 -6.54 -1.75
C TYR A 155 14.84 -6.35 -2.13
N ALA A 156 15.25 -6.84 -3.31
CA ALA A 156 16.62 -6.73 -3.79
C ALA A 156 17.04 -5.26 -3.98
N ARG A 157 16.12 -4.35 -4.34
CA ARG A 157 16.37 -2.90 -4.43
C ARG A 157 16.59 -2.28 -3.06
N VAL A 158 15.72 -2.59 -2.10
CA VAL A 158 15.82 -2.10 -0.72
C VAL A 158 17.12 -2.59 -0.04
N VAL A 159 17.57 -3.81 -0.34
CA VAL A 159 18.88 -4.32 0.12
C VAL A 159 20.05 -3.50 -0.42
N ARG A 160 19.93 -2.94 -1.64
CA ARG A 160 20.99 -2.12 -2.27
C ARG A 160 21.02 -0.67 -1.79
N GLY A 161 19.95 -0.19 -1.16
CA GLY A 161 19.90 1.19 -0.68
C GLY A 161 18.49 1.70 -0.36
N PRO A 162 18.39 2.97 0.05
CA PRO A 162 17.11 3.58 0.38
C PRO A 162 16.16 3.64 -0.82
N ILE A 163 14.87 3.69 -0.52
CA ILE A 163 13.82 3.95 -1.51
C ILE A 163 14.09 5.33 -2.13
N ALA A 164 13.98 5.41 -3.46
CA ALA A 164 14.27 6.67 -4.14
C ALA A 164 13.24 7.75 -3.76
N ARG A 165 13.65 9.00 -3.95
CA ARG A 165 12.74 10.14 -3.83
C ARG A 165 11.99 10.34 -5.13
N ARG A 166 10.75 10.81 -5.03
CA ARG A 166 9.98 11.25 -6.19
C ARG A 166 10.79 12.31 -6.93
N ALA A 167 10.97 12.12 -8.24
CA ALA A 167 11.73 13.05 -9.07
C ALA A 167 11.07 14.44 -9.10
N GLU A 168 9.73 14.47 -9.05
CA GLU A 168 8.95 15.69 -8.97
C GLU A 168 8.11 15.68 -7.67
N PRO A 169 8.05 16.80 -6.94
CA PRO A 169 7.15 16.91 -5.80
C PRO A 169 5.69 16.94 -6.26
N PHE A 170 4.77 16.54 -5.40
CA PHE A 170 3.34 16.65 -5.69
C PHE A 170 2.93 18.10 -6.05
N PRO A 171 1.96 18.31 -6.94
CA PRO A 171 1.44 19.64 -7.24
C PRO A 171 0.99 20.39 -5.97
N PRO A 172 1.14 21.73 -5.88
CA PRO A 172 0.71 22.50 -4.70
C PRO A 172 -0.75 22.28 -4.30
N ALA A 173 -1.63 22.03 -5.27
CA ALA A 173 -3.05 21.80 -5.06
C ALA A 173 -3.41 20.32 -4.76
N SER A 174 -2.45 19.40 -4.66
CA SER A 174 -2.72 17.97 -4.44
C SER A 174 -3.07 17.65 -2.98
N LEU A 175 -4.00 16.71 -2.76
CA LEU A 175 -4.28 16.13 -1.43
C LEU A 175 -3.03 15.52 -0.78
N ALA A 176 -2.03 15.11 -1.57
CA ALA A 176 -0.77 14.60 -1.03
C ALA A 176 0.00 15.62 -0.17
N ARG A 177 -0.38 16.90 -0.23
CA ARG A 177 0.19 17.97 0.62
C ARG A 177 -0.65 18.31 1.84
N VAL A 178 -1.83 17.71 1.98
CA VAL A 178 -2.77 17.93 3.07
C VAL A 178 -2.59 16.83 4.12
N ASP A 179 -2.67 17.19 5.40
CA ASP A 179 -2.68 16.22 6.49
C ASP A 179 -4.12 15.74 6.73
N ALA A 180 -4.41 14.49 6.36
CA ALA A 180 -5.70 13.84 6.53
C ALA A 180 -6.25 13.98 7.95
N CYS A 181 -5.38 13.85 8.95
CA CYS A 181 -5.74 13.87 10.37
C CYS A 181 -6.16 15.25 10.89
N THR A 182 -6.18 16.27 10.04
CA THR A 182 -6.58 17.64 10.42
C THR A 182 -7.93 18.05 9.82
N LEU A 183 -8.55 17.19 9.01
CA LEU A 183 -9.75 17.54 8.25
C LEU A 183 -11.06 17.33 9.03
N VAL A 184 -11.09 16.43 10.01
CA VAL A 184 -12.22 16.26 10.92
C VAL A 184 -11.93 17.03 12.22
N ASP A 185 -12.89 17.81 12.71
CA ASP A 185 -12.71 18.53 13.98
C ASP A 185 -13.02 17.67 15.18
N ASP A 186 -12.32 17.97 16.27
CA ASP A 186 -12.47 17.30 17.57
C ASP A 186 -13.93 17.32 18.09
N ALA A 187 -14.70 18.38 17.83
CA ALA A 187 -16.10 18.42 18.27
C ALA A 187 -16.98 17.40 17.51
N THR A 188 -16.70 17.19 16.23
CA THR A 188 -17.34 16.16 15.41
C THR A 188 -16.89 14.79 15.86
N LEU A 189 -15.59 14.56 16.04
CA LEU A 189 -15.05 13.26 16.48
C LEU A 189 -15.60 12.87 17.85
N ARG A 190 -15.59 13.76 18.85
CA ARG A 190 -16.14 13.46 20.20
C ARG A 190 -17.61 13.09 20.21
N ARG A 191 -18.37 13.61 19.24
CA ARG A 191 -19.80 13.30 19.10
C ARG A 191 -20.01 11.94 18.43
N VAL A 192 -19.13 11.56 17.52
CA VAL A 192 -19.29 10.36 16.68
C VAL A 192 -18.61 9.16 17.31
N VAL A 193 -17.37 9.26 17.78
CA VAL A 193 -16.59 8.13 18.33
C VAL A 193 -16.33 8.26 19.85
N GLY A 194 -17.04 9.19 20.51
CA GLY A 194 -16.93 9.42 21.95
C GLY A 194 -15.70 10.25 22.38
N PRO A 195 -15.58 10.58 23.67
CA PRO A 195 -14.41 11.28 24.20
C PRO A 195 -13.17 10.38 24.23
N ASP A 196 -11.98 10.98 24.16
CA ASP A 196 -10.68 10.28 24.29
C ASP A 196 -10.42 9.17 23.25
N TYR A 197 -10.98 9.33 22.04
CA TYR A 197 -10.73 8.42 20.93
C TYR A 197 -9.23 8.28 20.61
N PRO A 198 -8.72 7.06 20.37
CA PRO A 198 -7.39 6.87 19.81
C PRO A 198 -7.32 7.48 18.41
N THR A 199 -6.11 7.85 17.98
CA THR A 199 -5.88 8.43 16.65
C THR A 199 -4.69 7.76 16.01
N ASP A 200 -4.93 7.08 14.90
CA ASP A 200 -3.89 6.43 14.12
C ASP A 200 -3.55 7.22 12.86
N ARG A 201 -2.26 7.50 12.71
CA ARG A 201 -1.70 8.22 11.59
C ARG A 201 -1.04 7.25 10.64
N TYR A 202 -1.61 7.10 9.46
CA TYR A 202 -1.06 6.21 8.44
C TYR A 202 0.10 6.86 7.68
N PHE A 203 0.62 6.15 6.69
CA PHE A 203 1.80 6.55 5.92
C PHE A 203 1.66 7.98 5.38
N ALA A 204 2.65 8.83 5.70
CA ALA A 204 2.72 10.23 5.29
C ALA A 204 1.53 11.14 5.71
N ASN A 205 0.69 10.69 6.65
CA ASN A 205 -0.58 11.31 7.04
C ASN A 205 -1.56 11.50 5.85
N TRP A 206 -1.53 10.59 4.87
CA TRP A 206 -2.52 10.55 3.78
C TRP A 206 -3.77 9.75 4.12
N ALA A 207 -3.76 9.11 5.28
CA ALA A 207 -4.93 8.56 5.91
C ALA A 207 -4.86 8.76 7.43
N CYS A 208 -6.02 8.73 8.08
CA CYS A 208 -6.18 8.80 9.52
C CYS A 208 -7.33 7.90 9.96
N SER A 209 -7.20 7.29 11.14
CA SER A 209 -8.30 6.66 11.84
C SER A 209 -8.52 7.34 13.19
N TRP A 210 -9.78 7.40 13.61
CA TRP A 210 -10.20 7.83 14.94
C TRP A 210 -11.19 6.83 15.51
N GLY A 211 -10.97 6.37 16.74
CA GLY A 211 -11.75 5.28 17.32
C GLY A 211 -11.13 3.91 17.04
N GLU A 212 -11.82 2.85 17.46
CA GLU A 212 -11.38 1.45 17.35
C GLU A 212 -12.61 0.55 17.15
N ASP A 213 -12.43 -0.55 16.42
CA ASP A 213 -13.39 -1.65 16.25
C ASP A 213 -14.82 -1.20 15.93
N ALA A 214 -15.66 -1.13 16.96
CA ALA A 214 -17.12 -1.00 16.90
C ALA A 214 -17.59 0.42 16.54
N GLU A 215 -16.73 1.42 16.69
CA GLU A 215 -17.06 2.82 16.41
C GLU A 215 -15.79 3.54 15.94
N SER A 216 -15.66 3.72 14.62
CA SER A 216 -14.48 4.35 14.01
C SER A 216 -14.85 5.32 12.89
N VAL A 217 -14.02 6.32 12.70
CA VAL A 217 -14.01 7.17 11.50
C VAL A 217 -12.67 7.01 10.83
N ASP A 218 -12.70 6.57 9.59
CA ASP A 218 -11.51 6.39 8.77
C ASP A 218 -11.56 7.39 7.61
N LEU A 219 -10.44 8.05 7.37
CA LEU A 219 -10.29 8.99 6.27
C LEU A 219 -9.05 8.63 5.48
N TYR A 220 -9.20 8.46 4.17
CA TYR A 220 -8.09 8.15 3.30
C TYR A 220 -8.18 8.90 1.97
N TYR A 221 -7.02 9.21 1.41
CA TYR A 221 -6.93 9.79 0.09
C TYR A 221 -6.68 8.71 -0.95
N ASP A 222 -7.37 8.84 -2.07
CA ASP A 222 -7.20 7.96 -3.20
C ASP A 222 -7.09 8.76 -4.51
N ARG A 223 -6.52 8.12 -5.53
CA ARG A 223 -6.55 8.57 -6.91
C ARG A 223 -7.30 7.54 -7.72
N GLN A 224 -8.37 7.97 -8.37
CA GLN A 224 -9.27 7.08 -9.09
C GLN A 224 -9.48 7.56 -10.53
N TRP A 225 -10.16 6.75 -11.32
CA TRP A 225 -10.72 7.19 -12.59
C TRP A 225 -11.69 8.36 -12.36
N PRO A 226 -11.94 9.22 -13.37
CA PRO A 226 -12.78 10.39 -13.17
C PRO A 226 -14.21 9.97 -12.81
N LEU A 227 -14.67 10.35 -11.62
CA LEU A 227 -15.95 9.90 -11.05
C LEU A 227 -17.14 10.26 -11.94
N ALA A 228 -17.03 11.38 -12.68
CA ALA A 228 -18.07 11.85 -13.59
C ALA A 228 -18.28 10.93 -14.81
N THR A 229 -17.25 10.18 -15.22
CA THR A 229 -17.30 9.30 -16.40
C THR A 229 -17.19 7.83 -16.05
N ASP A 230 -16.65 7.52 -14.87
CA ASP A 230 -16.44 6.19 -14.34
C ASP A 230 -16.82 6.21 -12.85
N PRO A 231 -18.14 6.30 -12.54
CA PRO A 231 -18.60 6.33 -11.16
C PRO A 231 -18.28 4.98 -10.48
N PRO A 232 -17.98 4.97 -9.17
CA PRO A 232 -17.82 3.73 -8.42
C PRO A 232 -19.07 2.84 -8.55
N ASP A 233 -18.86 1.56 -8.87
CA ASP A 233 -19.94 0.59 -9.00
C ASP A 233 -20.67 0.39 -7.66
N GLY A 234 -21.99 0.23 -7.70
CA GLY A 234 -22.82 0.00 -6.51
C GLY A 234 -23.07 1.24 -5.64
N GLN A 235 -22.33 2.34 -5.85
CA GLN A 235 -22.46 3.53 -5.02
C GLN A 235 -23.51 4.53 -5.55
N THR A 236 -24.20 5.20 -4.63
CA THR A 236 -25.23 6.19 -4.97
C THR A 236 -24.65 7.59 -5.11
N PRO A 237 -24.86 8.29 -6.25
CA PRO A 237 -24.36 9.64 -6.44
C PRO A 237 -25.07 10.66 -5.53
N THR A 238 -24.33 11.62 -5.02
CA THR A 238 -24.83 12.70 -4.16
C THR A 238 -23.95 13.95 -4.28
N THR A 239 -24.15 14.93 -3.38
CA THR A 239 -23.30 16.11 -3.28
C THR A 239 -22.99 16.38 -1.82
N VAL A 240 -21.71 16.64 -1.53
CA VAL A 240 -21.21 16.93 -0.18
C VAL A 240 -20.37 18.19 -0.24
N GLY A 241 -20.72 19.22 0.54
CA GLY A 241 -19.98 20.49 0.52
C GLY A 241 -19.88 21.16 -0.87
N GLY A 242 -20.87 20.93 -1.74
CA GLY A 242 -20.86 21.42 -3.12
C GLY A 242 -19.99 20.62 -4.09
N ARG A 243 -19.40 19.51 -3.66
CA ARG A 243 -18.56 18.62 -4.47
C ARG A 243 -19.33 17.36 -4.87
N PRO A 244 -19.08 16.79 -6.06
CA PRO A 244 -19.57 15.46 -6.42
C PRO A 244 -19.13 14.44 -5.37
N ALA A 245 -20.05 13.57 -4.96
CA ALA A 245 -19.75 12.53 -4.00
C ALA A 245 -20.58 11.26 -4.28
N TYR A 246 -20.13 10.14 -3.73
CA TYR A 246 -20.77 8.84 -3.85
C TYR A 246 -20.87 8.21 -2.46
N VAL A 247 -21.95 7.47 -2.22
CA VAL A 247 -22.23 6.84 -0.93
C VAL A 247 -22.37 5.34 -1.15
N ASP A 248 -21.63 4.57 -0.35
CA ASP A 248 -21.71 3.12 -0.31
C ASP A 248 -22.24 2.66 1.06
N PRO A 249 -23.53 2.31 1.16
CA PRO A 249 -23.99 1.58 2.32
C PRO A 249 -23.48 0.14 2.18
N HIS A 250 -22.50 -0.27 2.99
CA HIS A 250 -22.00 -1.65 2.98
C HIS A 250 -23.08 -2.60 3.52
N GLU A 251 -24.04 -2.97 2.66
CA GLU A 251 -25.28 -3.67 3.04
C GLU A 251 -25.00 -5.03 3.70
N ASP A 252 -23.92 -5.69 3.29
CA ASP A 252 -23.51 -6.99 3.82
C ASP A 252 -22.96 -6.89 5.26
N ASP A 253 -22.26 -5.81 5.61
CA ASP A 253 -21.72 -5.59 6.95
C ASP A 253 -22.79 -5.03 7.90
N GLY A 254 -23.60 -4.09 7.40
CA GLY A 254 -24.76 -3.53 8.08
C GLY A 254 -24.46 -2.42 9.10
N ASP A 255 -23.20 -2.14 9.39
CA ASP A 255 -22.69 -1.13 10.33
C ASP A 255 -21.67 -0.17 9.72
N VAL A 256 -21.32 -0.33 8.44
CA VAL A 256 -20.33 0.52 7.76
C VAL A 256 -21.00 1.36 6.67
N CYS A 257 -20.55 2.61 6.51
CA CYS A 257 -20.90 3.41 5.35
C CYS A 257 -19.74 4.28 4.87
N ASP A 258 -19.53 4.27 3.56
CA ASP A 258 -18.49 5.03 2.89
C ASP A 258 -19.06 6.24 2.15
N VAL A 259 -18.30 7.33 2.16
CA VAL A 259 -18.57 8.53 1.37
C VAL A 259 -17.31 8.96 0.63
N THR A 260 -17.31 8.74 -0.70
CA THR A 260 -16.26 9.22 -1.60
C THR A 260 -16.57 10.64 -2.03
N VAL A 261 -15.72 11.61 -1.71
CA VAL A 261 -15.86 13.02 -2.11
C VAL A 261 -14.80 13.38 -3.15
N GLY A 262 -15.24 13.84 -4.33
CA GLY A 262 -14.35 14.35 -5.37
C GLY A 262 -13.66 15.64 -4.96
N TYR A 263 -12.33 15.69 -5.04
CA TYR A 263 -11.56 16.88 -4.71
C TYR A 263 -11.11 17.66 -5.94
N ARG A 264 -10.33 17.02 -6.84
CA ARG A 264 -9.86 17.65 -8.09
C ARG A 264 -9.63 16.63 -9.19
N THR A 265 -9.87 17.05 -10.43
CA THR A 265 -9.49 16.30 -11.63
C THR A 265 -8.15 16.80 -12.17
N TYR A 266 -7.28 15.90 -12.60
CA TYR A 266 -6.00 16.26 -13.21
C TYR A 266 -5.59 15.27 -14.31
N THR A 267 -4.65 15.69 -15.14
CA THR A 267 -4.04 14.84 -16.17
C THR A 267 -2.67 14.37 -15.67
N PRO A 268 -2.44 13.05 -15.52
CA PRO A 268 -1.13 12.51 -15.21
C PRO A 268 -0.06 12.91 -16.23
N THR A 269 1.19 13.04 -15.77
CA THR A 269 2.33 13.33 -16.66
C THR A 269 2.69 12.14 -17.54
N LEU A 270 2.57 10.91 -17.02
CA LEU A 270 2.81 9.70 -17.81
C LEU A 270 1.59 9.40 -18.71
N PRO A 271 1.79 8.94 -19.95
CA PRO A 271 0.69 8.49 -20.80
C PRO A 271 -0.06 7.36 -20.13
N THR A 272 -1.39 7.32 -20.24
CA THR A 272 -2.22 6.24 -19.68
C THR A 272 -2.29 5.03 -20.63
N VAL A 273 -2.72 3.88 -20.12
CA VAL A 273 -2.99 2.70 -20.96
C VAL A 273 -4.05 3.05 -22.01
N LYS A 274 -3.83 2.64 -23.26
CA LYS A 274 -4.82 2.82 -24.33
C LYS A 274 -6.15 2.20 -23.91
N GLY A 275 -7.22 2.97 -24.01
CA GLY A 275 -8.57 2.54 -23.64
C GLY A 275 -8.98 2.91 -22.21
N THR A 276 -8.09 3.56 -21.45
CA THR A 276 -8.42 4.11 -20.14
C THR A 276 -8.57 5.63 -20.19
N PRO A 277 -9.35 6.24 -19.26
CA PRO A 277 -9.45 7.69 -19.15
C PRO A 277 -8.08 8.38 -19.04
N ALA A 278 -7.92 9.52 -19.71
CA ALA A 278 -6.70 10.32 -19.69
C ALA A 278 -6.55 11.16 -18.41
N GLN A 279 -7.61 11.28 -17.62
CA GLN A 279 -7.66 12.06 -16.38
C GLN A 279 -7.79 11.13 -15.17
N ARG A 280 -7.47 11.67 -14.00
CA ARG A 280 -7.69 11.05 -12.69
C ARG A 280 -8.37 12.06 -11.78
N ASP A 281 -9.13 11.55 -10.83
CA ASP A 281 -9.61 12.34 -9.70
C ASP A 281 -8.78 12.02 -8.47
N GLU A 282 -8.36 13.05 -7.74
CA GLU A 282 -8.04 12.88 -6.32
C GLU A 282 -9.34 12.95 -5.53
N VAL A 283 -9.55 12.00 -4.65
CA VAL A 283 -10.76 11.85 -3.85
C VAL A 283 -10.39 11.70 -2.38
N VAL A 284 -11.34 12.06 -1.51
CA VAL A 284 -11.29 11.74 -0.09
C VAL A 284 -12.38 10.73 0.19
N LEU A 285 -12.01 9.59 0.75
CA LEU A 285 -12.96 8.60 1.22
C LEU A 285 -13.09 8.72 2.73
N VAL A 286 -14.32 8.82 3.19
CA VAL A 286 -14.69 8.84 4.61
C VAL A 286 -15.51 7.59 4.88
N GLU A 287 -14.98 6.71 5.71
CA GLU A 287 -15.62 5.49 6.17
C GLU A 287 -16.04 5.69 7.63
N LEU A 288 -17.26 5.27 7.95
CA LEU A 288 -17.79 5.27 9.31
C LEU A 288 -18.22 3.86 9.65
N THR A 289 -17.67 3.33 10.75
CA THR A 289 -18.18 2.14 11.41
C THR A 289 -18.98 2.56 12.64
N ASP A 290 -20.22 2.07 12.76
CA ASP A 290 -21.13 2.34 13.89
C ASP A 290 -21.96 1.08 14.22
N GLU A 291 -21.36 0.17 15.00
CA GLU A 291 -22.01 -1.07 15.42
C GLU A 291 -23.25 -0.81 16.30
N ALA A 292 -23.29 0.30 17.04
CA ALA A 292 -24.43 0.66 17.87
C ALA A 292 -25.71 0.89 17.05
N ASN A 293 -25.55 1.27 15.78
CA ASN A 293 -26.62 1.43 14.81
C ASN A 293 -26.66 0.33 13.74
N LYS A 294 -26.00 -0.82 13.96
CA LYS A 294 -26.02 -1.95 13.02
C LYS A 294 -27.44 -2.30 12.54
N GLY A 295 -27.61 -2.39 11.23
CA GLY A 295 -28.88 -2.60 10.54
C GLY A 295 -29.67 -1.32 10.24
N LYS A 296 -29.16 -0.13 10.60
CA LYS A 296 -29.76 1.19 10.31
C LYS A 296 -28.86 2.02 9.41
N LEU A 297 -28.54 1.49 8.23
CA LEU A 297 -27.60 2.10 7.28
C LEU A 297 -28.01 3.51 6.84
N ASP A 298 -29.30 3.87 6.87
CA ASP A 298 -29.76 5.23 6.61
C ASP A 298 -29.23 6.24 7.65
N VAL A 299 -29.21 5.85 8.93
CA VAL A 299 -28.67 6.64 10.04
C VAL A 299 -27.15 6.74 9.95
N ILE A 300 -26.48 5.62 9.68
CA ILE A 300 -25.02 5.53 9.59
C ILE A 300 -24.54 6.37 8.41
N CYS A 301 -25.10 6.18 7.21
CA CYS A 301 -24.75 6.96 6.04
C CYS A 301 -25.09 8.45 6.17
N ALA A 302 -26.17 8.82 6.86
CA ALA A 302 -26.44 10.23 7.15
C ALA A 302 -25.33 10.86 8.04
N THR A 303 -24.80 10.09 8.99
CA THR A 303 -23.69 10.50 9.85
C THR A 303 -22.39 10.58 9.07
N ALA A 304 -22.05 9.56 8.28
CA ALA A 304 -20.87 9.55 7.40
C ALA A 304 -20.88 10.75 6.44
N LYS A 305 -22.02 11.06 5.80
CA LYS A 305 -22.17 12.25 4.95
C LYS A 305 -21.98 13.57 5.70
N SER A 306 -22.40 13.63 6.96
CA SER A 306 -22.21 14.82 7.79
C SER A 306 -20.74 15.03 8.13
N ILE A 307 -19.99 13.96 8.41
CA ILE A 307 -18.53 13.99 8.60
C ILE A 307 -17.85 14.38 7.29
N ALA A 308 -18.23 13.78 6.17
CA ALA A 308 -17.69 14.13 4.85
C ALA A 308 -17.95 15.60 4.48
N ALA A 309 -19.07 16.20 4.91
CA ALA A 309 -19.34 17.62 4.72
C ALA A 309 -18.38 18.53 5.52
N VAL A 310 -18.03 18.11 6.73
CA VAL A 310 -17.03 18.77 7.58
C VAL A 310 -15.65 18.71 6.90
N VAL A 311 -15.27 17.53 6.39
CA VAL A 311 -14.03 17.33 5.62
C VAL A 311 -14.01 18.22 4.39
N ALA A 312 -15.06 18.20 3.57
CA ALA A 312 -15.15 18.96 2.33
C ALA A 312 -15.01 20.48 2.55
N ALA A 313 -15.52 21.00 3.66
CA ALA A 313 -15.41 22.42 4.04
C ALA A 313 -13.99 22.83 4.45
N ARG A 314 -13.13 21.88 4.85
CA ARG A 314 -11.73 22.11 5.23
C ARG A 314 -10.73 21.80 4.13
N LEU A 315 -11.17 21.16 3.05
CA LEU A 315 -10.32 20.95 1.88
C LEU A 315 -9.89 22.31 1.29
N PRO A 316 -8.63 22.43 0.82
CA PRO A 316 -8.19 23.62 0.13
C PRO A 316 -8.99 23.85 -1.17
N SER A 317 -8.84 25.05 -1.75
CA SER A 317 -9.27 25.27 -3.13
C SER A 317 -8.39 24.44 -4.06
N ALA A 318 -9.03 23.61 -4.89
CA ALA A 318 -8.38 22.80 -5.91
C ALA A 318 -7.83 23.65 -7.07
#